data_AF-A0A956TWZ7-F1
#
_entry.id   AF-A0A956TWZ7-F1
#
_cell.length_a   1.000
_cell.length_b   1.000
_cell.length_c   1.000
_cell.angle_alpha   90.00
_cell.angle_beta   90.00
_cell.angle_gamma   90.00
#
_symmetry.space_group_name_H-M   'P 1'
#
loop_
_entity.id
_entity.type
_entity.pdbx_description
1 polymer ?
#
loop_
_entity_poly.entity_id
_entity_poly.type
_entity_poly.pdbx_seq_one_letter_code
_entity_poly.pdbx_strand_id
1 'polypeptide(L)'
;NMEDPDSQVSNDSLVSELDGILNTLRPRERDVIKLRFGLKDGNKRTLEEIGQLFGVSRERVRQIETRALNKLRRLCRSNQSIRSLKNYLSQ
;
A
#
# COMPACT_ATOMS: atom_id res chain seq x y z
N ASN A 1 -3.12 4.67 32.95
CA ASN A 1 -3.00 4.07 31.61
C ASN A 1 -3.21 5.18 30.60
N MET A 2 -2.13 5.80 30.13
CA MET A 2 -2.19 6.96 29.24
C MET A 2 -2.07 6.44 27.80
N GLU A 3 -3.20 6.06 27.23
CA GLU A 3 -3.31 5.86 25.78
C GLU A 3 -3.27 7.23 25.14
N ASP A 4 -2.18 7.50 24.45
CA ASP A 4 -1.92 8.73 23.71
C ASP A 4 -2.93 8.84 22.55
N PRO A 5 -3.85 9.82 22.56
CA PRO A 5 -4.91 9.94 21.56
C PRO A 5 -4.39 10.37 20.17
N ASP A 6 -3.11 10.71 20.02
CA ASP A 6 -2.52 11.15 18.74
C ASP A 6 -2.17 9.97 17.82
N SER A 7 -1.86 8.80 18.40
CA SER A 7 -1.43 7.62 17.64
C SER A 7 -2.57 6.94 16.85
N GLN A 8 -3.83 7.14 17.22
CA GLN A 8 -4.99 6.57 16.50
C GLN A 8 -5.58 7.49 15.43
N VAL A 9 -5.42 8.81 15.55
CA VAL A 9 -5.98 9.79 14.60
C VAL A 9 -5.14 9.90 13.32
N SER A 10 -3.89 9.43 13.35
CA SER A 10 -2.99 9.48 12.20
C SER A 10 -3.30 8.44 11.11
N ASN A 11 -3.94 7.32 11.43
CA ASN A 11 -4.06 6.23 10.46
C ASN A 11 -5.19 6.45 9.45
N ASP A 12 -6.33 7.00 9.87
CA ASP A 12 -7.51 7.14 9.00
C ASP A 12 -7.29 8.19 7.90
N SER A 13 -6.70 9.34 8.28
CA SER A 13 -6.33 10.41 7.35
C SER A 13 -5.27 9.93 6.34
N LEU A 14 -4.28 9.17 6.79
CA LEU A 14 -3.28 8.57 5.91
C LEU A 14 -3.93 7.55 4.97
N VAL A 15 -4.76 6.63 5.48
CA VAL A 15 -5.43 5.61 4.66
C VAL A 15 -6.30 6.24 3.58
N SER A 16 -7.03 7.32 3.88
CA SER A 16 -7.86 8.03 2.91
C SER A 16 -7.03 8.69 1.80
N GLU A 17 -5.93 9.35 2.16
CA GLU A 17 -5.01 9.97 1.21
C GLU A 17 -4.32 8.91 0.32
N LEU A 18 -3.94 7.78 0.93
CA LEU A 18 -3.44 6.62 0.20
C LEU A 18 -4.49 6.06 -0.74
N ASP A 19 -5.75 5.94 -0.34
CA ASP A 19 -6.81 5.44 -1.23
C ASP A 19 -6.96 6.31 -2.48
N GLY A 20 -6.92 7.64 -2.33
CA GLY A 20 -6.92 8.57 -3.46
C GLY A 20 -5.77 8.34 -4.43
N ILE A 21 -4.56 8.14 -3.93
CA ILE A 21 -3.38 7.83 -4.74
C ILE A 21 -3.49 6.44 -5.38
N LEU A 22 -3.92 5.44 -4.62
CA LEU A 22 -4.14 4.08 -5.11
C LEU A 22 -5.23 4.03 -6.18
N ASN A 23 -6.20 4.95 -6.16
CA ASN A 23 -7.22 5.08 -7.20
C ASN A 23 -6.63 5.54 -8.55
N THR A 24 -5.44 6.14 -8.57
CA THR A 24 -4.70 6.46 -9.81
C THR A 24 -3.93 5.25 -10.39
N LEU A 25 -3.78 4.19 -9.60
CA LEU A 25 -3.20 2.92 -10.04
C LEU A 25 -4.26 2.10 -10.78
N ARG A 26 -3.82 1.13 -11.58
CA ARG A 26 -4.77 0.17 -12.17
C ARG A 26 -5.42 -0.64 -11.03
N PRO A 27 -6.67 -1.13 -11.21
CA PRO A 27 -7.36 -1.90 -10.17
C PRO A 27 -6.52 -3.08 -9.67
N ARG A 28 -5.85 -3.82 -10.56
CA ARG A 28 -4.92 -4.89 -10.18
C ARG A 28 -3.70 -4.43 -9.39
N GLU A 29 -3.12 -3.28 -9.72
CA GLU A 29 -1.98 -2.71 -8.99
C GLU A 29 -2.42 -2.28 -7.59
N ARG A 30 -3.58 -1.62 -7.49
CA ARG A 30 -4.19 -1.22 -6.23
C ARG A 30 -4.48 -2.42 -5.34
N ASP A 31 -5.16 -3.46 -5.83
CA ASP A 31 -5.49 -4.60 -4.97
C ASP A 31 -4.24 -5.36 -4.51
N VAL A 32 -3.21 -5.51 -5.36
CA VAL A 32 -1.92 -6.10 -4.95
C VAL A 32 -1.29 -5.30 -3.81
N ILE A 33 -1.25 -3.98 -3.93
CA ILE A 33 -0.71 -3.09 -2.89
C ILE A 33 -1.58 -3.13 -1.61
N LYS A 34 -2.90 -3.08 -1.75
CA LYS A 34 -3.83 -3.17 -0.60
C LYS A 34 -3.71 -4.49 0.15
N LEU A 35 -3.60 -5.62 -0.55
CA LEU A 35 -3.40 -6.94 0.06
C LEU A 35 -2.00 -7.07 0.66
N ARG A 36 -0.97 -6.53 0.00
CA ARG A 36 0.41 -6.59 0.49
C ARG A 36 0.57 -5.88 1.82
N PHE A 37 -0.12 -4.75 1.99
CA PHE A 37 -0.02 -3.91 3.19
C PHE A 37 -1.17 -4.07 4.17
N GLY A 38 -2.12 -4.97 3.91
CA GLY A 38 -3.28 -5.16 4.77
C GLY A 38 -4.26 -3.99 4.77
N LEU A 39 -4.20 -3.10 3.77
CA LEU A 39 -5.11 -1.95 3.64
C LEU A 39 -6.53 -2.37 3.23
N LYS A 40 -6.74 -3.63 2.83
CA LYS A 40 -8.05 -4.17 2.47
C LYS A 40 -8.80 -4.78 3.65
N ASP A 41 -8.07 -5.49 4.51
CA ASP A 41 -8.64 -6.41 5.49
C ASP A 41 -7.86 -6.44 6.82
N GLY A 42 -6.93 -5.49 7.02
CA GLY A 42 -5.97 -5.47 8.14
C GLY A 42 -4.83 -6.50 8.00
N ASN A 43 -5.01 -7.52 7.16
CA ASN A 43 -4.09 -8.65 7.04
C ASN A 43 -3.07 -8.46 5.91
N LYS A 44 -1.78 -8.32 6.26
CA LYS A 44 -0.67 -8.28 5.30
C LYS A 44 -0.49 -9.65 4.66
N ARG A 45 -0.48 -9.71 3.33
CA ARG A 45 -0.26 -10.95 2.56
C ARG A 45 1.13 -10.98 1.94
N THR A 46 1.69 -12.18 1.78
CA THR A 46 2.95 -12.39 1.05
C THR A 46 2.75 -12.31 -0.47
N LEU A 47 3.82 -12.06 -1.23
CA LEU A 47 3.76 -12.06 -2.70
C LEU A 47 3.27 -13.41 -3.26
N GLU A 48 3.53 -14.49 -2.53
CA GLU A 48 3.10 -15.84 -2.90
C GLU A 48 1.60 -16.03 -2.68
N GLU A 49 1.07 -15.65 -1.50
CA GLU A 49 -0.36 -15.68 -1.22
C GLU A 49 -1.15 -14.78 -2.19
N ILE A 50 -0.64 -13.58 -2.46
CA ILE A 50 -1.23 -12.68 -3.46
C ILE A 50 -1.18 -13.35 -4.84
N GLY A 51 -0.08 -14.01 -5.18
CA GLY A 51 0.05 -14.75 -6.44
C GLY A 51 -1.03 -15.83 -6.58
N GLN A 52 -1.22 -16.62 -5.53
CA GLN A 52 -2.27 -17.64 -5.49
C GLN A 52 -3.68 -17.03 -5.61
N LEU A 53 -3.97 -15.94 -4.90
CA LEU A 53 -5.26 -15.23 -4.96
C LEU A 53 -5.57 -14.68 -6.36
N PHE A 54 -4.56 -14.20 -7.09
CA PHE A 54 -4.71 -13.65 -8.44
C PHE A 54 -4.52 -14.68 -9.56
N GLY A 55 -4.17 -15.93 -9.23
CA GLY A 55 -3.81 -16.95 -10.22
C GLY A 55 -2.58 -16.58 -11.05
N VAL A 56 -1.61 -15.90 -10.44
CA VAL A 56 -0.36 -15.47 -11.10
C VAL A 56 0.87 -15.91 -10.31
N SER A 57 2.00 -16.05 -10.99
CA SER A 57 3.26 -16.39 -10.34
C SER A 57 3.71 -15.28 -9.37
N ARG A 58 4.46 -15.65 -8.33
CA ARG A 58 5.09 -14.72 -7.38
C ARG A 58 5.86 -13.58 -8.08
N GLU A 59 6.61 -13.92 -9.13
CA GLU A 59 7.37 -12.93 -9.92
C GLU A 59 6.45 -11.93 -10.62
N ARG A 60 5.27 -12.37 -11.07
CA ARG A 60 4.28 -11.48 -11.67
C ARG A 60 3.74 -10.47 -10.65
N VAL A 61 3.48 -10.91 -9.43
CA VAL A 61 3.09 -10.00 -8.33
C VAL A 61 4.19 -9.00 -8.03
N ARG A 62 5.45 -9.44 -7.95
CA ARG A 62 6.60 -8.55 -7.75
C ARG A 62 6.73 -7.50 -8.85
N GLN A 63 6.50 -7.87 -10.11
CA GLN A 63 6.48 -6.91 -11.22
C GLN A 63 5.34 -5.88 -11.06
N ILE A 64 4.15 -6.32 -10.65
CA ILE A 64 3.00 -5.44 -10.41
C ILE A 64 3.30 -4.47 -9.26
N GLU A 65 3.83 -4.99 -8.14
CA GLU A 65 4.26 -4.18 -6.99
C GLU A 65 5.30 -3.15 -7.40
N THR A 66 6.34 -3.56 -8.14
CA THR A 66 7.39 -2.65 -8.62
C THR A 66 6.83 -1.57 -9.55
N ARG A 67 5.89 -1.91 -10.44
CA ARG A 67 5.23 -0.94 -11.32
C ARG A 67 4.39 0.06 -10.52
N ALA A 68 3.60 -0.43 -9.57
CA ALA A 68 2.82 0.39 -8.66
C ALA A 68 3.73 1.35 -7.88
N LEU A 69 4.79 0.83 -7.25
CA LEU A 69 5.77 1.62 -6.49
C LEU A 69 6.47 2.67 -7.36
N ASN A 70 6.80 2.37 -8.62
CA ASN A 70 7.37 3.35 -9.53
C ASN A 70 6.38 4.46 -9.89
N LYS A 71 5.10 4.11 -10.10
CA LYS A 71 4.03 5.08 -10.33
C LYS A 71 3.84 5.99 -9.11
N LEU A 72 3.78 5.38 -7.93
CA LEU A 72 3.74 6.08 -6.64
C LEU A 72 4.95 7.01 -6.45
N ARG A 73 6.17 6.55 -6.77
CA ARG A 73 7.38 7.39 -6.69
C ARG A 73 7.31 8.62 -7.61
N ARG A 74 6.74 8.48 -8.81
CA ARG A 74 6.55 9.63 -9.72
C ARG A 74 5.55 10.64 -9.14
N LEU A 75 4.48 10.18 -8.50
CA LEU A 75 3.51 11.02 -7.81
C LEU A 75 4.08 11.62 -6.51
N CYS A 76 5.03 10.93 -5.86
CA CYS A 76 5.70 11.33 -4.62
C CYS A 76 6.68 12.50 -4.79
N ARG A 77 7.20 12.76 -6.00
CA ARG A 77 7.94 14.02 -6.25
C ARG A 77 7.09 15.26 -5.97
N SER A 78 5.76 15.10 -5.99
CA SER A 78 4.80 16.16 -5.69
C SER A 78 4.04 15.94 -4.38
N ASN A 79 3.99 14.71 -3.84
CA ASN A 79 3.18 14.35 -2.67
C ASN A 79 4.04 13.81 -1.51
N GLN A 80 4.03 14.56 -0.39
CA GLN A 80 4.74 14.24 0.86
C GLN A 80 4.22 12.97 1.54
N SER A 81 2.96 12.60 1.31
CA SER A 81 2.24 11.47 1.88
C SER A 81 2.85 10.10 1.57
N ILE A 82 3.40 9.93 0.37
CA ILE A 82 4.00 8.66 -0.07
C ILE A 82 5.36 8.42 0.62
N ARG A 83 6.04 9.48 1.08
CA ARG A 83 7.25 9.34 1.91
C ARG A 83 6.92 8.71 3.26
N SER A 84 5.84 9.14 3.90
CA SER A 84 5.37 8.58 5.17
C SER A 84 4.97 7.12 5.03
N LEU A 85 4.29 6.77 3.92
CA LEU A 85 3.99 5.39 3.56
C LEU A 85 5.28 4.54 3.53
N LYS A 86 6.29 4.98 2.78
CA LYS A 86 7.59 4.31 2.71
C LYS A 86 8.24 4.08 4.08
N ASN A 87 8.09 5.03 5.00
CA ASN A 87 8.60 4.89 6.36
C ASN A 87 7.82 3.83 7.16
N TYR A 88 6.50 3.79 6.99
CA TYR A 88 5.63 2.74 7.54
C TYR A 88 5.90 1.36 6.92
N LEU A 89 6.35 1.31 5.66
CA LEU A 89 6.75 0.07 4.97
C LEU A 89 8.13 -0.47 5.37
N SER A 90 8.96 0.37 6.00
CA SER A 90 10.35 0.06 6.32
C SER A 90 10.60 -0.24 7.81
N GLN A 91 9.54 -0.27 8.62
CA GLN A 91 9.55 -0.75 10.01
C GLN A 91 9.09 -2.21 10.11
#